data_AF-A0A1C2GSM8-F1
#
_entry.id   AF-A0A1C2GSM8-F1
#
_cell.length_a   1.000
_cell.length_b   1.000
_cell.length_c   1.000
_cell.angle_alpha   90.00
_cell.angle_beta   90.00
_cell.angle_gamma   90.00
#
_symmetry.space_group_name_H-M   'P 1'
#
loop_
_entity.id
_entity.type
_entity.pdbx_description
1 polymer ?
#
loop_
_entity_poly.entity_id
_entity_poly.type
_entity_poly.pdbx_seq_one_letter_code
_entity_poly.pdbx_strand_id
1 'polypeptide(L)'
;MSEEKVIQHTKKAVHIIKDKKRPLKEKLKDIALEVAIIIFAVSVTLVLHNWNDARHEHHIEREFLEGVKEDLKLEADKLETSNRDFQPVVDFYNTAWHQIKTNKIDGAYFDRNSTQLTNTAYYVADNGRFEGFKSSGYLRLIRNQQLLKDLMTLYTIDIPFQEQIDKNLFAQRSADYDKYVGIKGVADSTGTHISRLLNDPAVRYLISRYVTSFNERKQQQLALAKQIRDVVAEIDKELNK
;
A
#
# COMPACT_ATOMS: atom_id res chain seq x y z
N MET A 1 -21.36 23.20 30.74
CA MET A 1 -22.16 24.42 30.43
C MET A 1 -23.57 24.13 29.91
N SER A 2 -23.85 23.00 29.24
CA SER A 2 -25.19 22.64 28.75
C SER A 2 -26.14 22.16 29.86
N GLU A 3 -25.65 21.31 30.78
CA GLU A 3 -26.47 20.68 31.83
C GLU A 3 -27.09 21.69 32.80
N GLU A 4 -26.31 22.69 33.24
CA GLU A 4 -26.75 23.70 34.21
C GLU A 4 -27.90 24.57 33.69
N LYS A 5 -27.87 24.89 32.37
CA LYS A 5 -28.94 25.64 31.70
C LYS A 5 -30.18 24.77 31.49
N VAL A 6 -30.03 23.52 31.09
CA VAL A 6 -31.15 22.56 30.99
C VAL A 6 -31.83 22.42 32.35
N ILE A 7 -31.08 22.26 33.43
CA ILE A 7 -31.62 22.18 34.81
C ILE A 7 -32.39 23.45 35.20
N GLN A 8 -31.92 24.64 34.82
CA GLN A 8 -32.64 25.89 35.08
C GLN A 8 -33.97 25.99 34.31
N HIS A 9 -33.98 25.64 33.02
CA HIS A 9 -35.19 25.67 32.19
C HIS A 9 -36.20 24.60 32.64
N THR A 10 -35.73 23.40 33.02
CA THR A 10 -36.56 22.36 33.64
C THR A 10 -37.16 22.82 34.97
N LYS A 11 -36.36 23.46 35.85
CA LYS A 11 -36.86 24.03 37.12
C LYS A 11 -37.90 25.12 36.89
N LYS A 12 -37.71 26.01 35.90
CA LYS A 12 -38.69 27.04 35.51
C LYS A 12 -39.99 26.44 35.00
N ALA A 13 -39.94 25.45 34.11
CA ALA A 13 -41.12 24.76 33.62
C ALA A 13 -41.92 24.10 34.76
N VAL A 14 -41.25 23.42 35.70
CA VAL A 14 -41.89 22.84 36.89
C VAL A 14 -42.49 23.91 37.81
N HIS A 15 -41.86 25.08 37.91
CA HIS A 15 -42.37 26.19 38.72
C HIS A 15 -43.64 26.82 38.11
N ILE A 16 -43.68 27.00 36.78
CA ILE A 16 -44.85 27.50 36.03
C ILE A 16 -46.06 26.55 36.18
N ILE A 17 -45.80 25.24 36.24
CA ILE A 17 -46.85 24.22 36.48
C ILE A 17 -47.46 24.37 37.89
N LYS A 18 -46.63 24.65 38.91
CA LYS A 18 -47.09 24.79 40.31
C LYS A 18 -47.83 26.09 40.63
N ASP A 19 -47.74 27.12 39.78
CA ASP A 19 -48.29 28.45 40.09
C ASP A 19 -49.81 28.53 39.83
N LYS A 20 -50.64 28.44 40.88
CA LYS A 20 -52.12 28.34 40.75
C LYS A 20 -52.83 29.60 40.22
N LYS A 21 -52.14 30.74 40.07
CA LYS A 21 -52.77 32.05 39.75
C LYS A 21 -52.84 32.41 38.25
N ARG A 22 -52.17 31.68 37.36
CA ARG A 22 -52.13 31.99 35.92
C ARG A 22 -53.22 31.26 35.11
N PRO A 23 -53.83 31.91 34.11
CA PRO A 23 -54.77 31.25 33.20
C PRO A 23 -54.08 30.12 32.41
N LEU A 24 -54.81 29.02 32.19
CA LEU A 24 -54.30 27.79 31.56
C LEU A 24 -53.59 28.01 30.22
N LYS A 25 -54.07 28.96 29.40
CA LYS A 25 -53.51 29.29 28.09
C LYS A 25 -52.11 29.90 28.18
N GLU A 26 -51.87 30.77 29.16
CA GLU A 26 -50.57 31.41 29.37
C GLU A 26 -49.55 30.42 29.92
N LYS A 27 -49.96 29.54 30.85
CA LYS A 27 -49.11 28.45 31.34
C LYS A 27 -48.65 27.52 30.21
N LEU A 28 -49.56 27.14 29.31
CA LEU A 28 -49.25 26.23 28.21
C LEU A 28 -48.29 26.87 27.21
N LYS A 29 -48.45 28.18 26.93
CA LYS A 29 -47.53 28.95 26.08
C LYS A 29 -46.13 29.06 26.70
N ASP A 30 -46.05 29.36 27.99
CA ASP A 30 -44.76 29.49 28.69
C ASP A 30 -44.02 28.15 28.79
N ILE A 31 -44.74 27.06 29.10
CA ILE A 31 -44.18 25.71 29.12
C ILE A 31 -43.73 25.27 27.72
N ALA A 32 -44.54 25.52 26.68
CA ALA A 32 -44.18 25.19 25.31
C ALA A 32 -42.94 25.97 24.84
N LEU A 33 -42.82 27.24 25.24
CA LEU A 33 -41.63 28.05 24.96
C LEU A 33 -40.38 27.48 25.66
N GLU A 34 -40.48 27.11 26.94
CA GLU A 34 -39.35 26.51 27.68
C GLU A 34 -38.93 25.15 27.09
N VAL A 35 -39.90 24.31 26.71
CA VAL A 35 -39.62 23.04 26.02
C VAL A 35 -38.97 23.28 24.65
N ALA A 36 -39.45 24.27 23.88
CA ALA A 36 -38.87 24.63 22.59
C ALA A 36 -37.42 25.13 22.73
N ILE A 37 -37.12 25.93 23.76
CA ILE A 37 -35.76 26.40 24.06
C ILE A 37 -34.84 25.21 24.38
N ILE A 38 -35.30 24.25 25.18
CA ILE A 38 -34.51 23.04 25.50
C ILE A 38 -34.25 22.20 24.24
N ILE A 39 -35.29 21.91 23.44
CA ILE A 39 -35.14 21.13 22.19
C ILE A 39 -34.18 21.85 21.24
N PHE A 40 -34.30 23.16 21.10
CA PHE A 40 -33.40 23.96 20.26
C PHE A 40 -31.96 23.88 20.76
N ALA A 41 -31.71 24.05 22.06
CA ALA A 41 -30.37 23.98 22.64
C ALA A 41 -29.72 22.60 22.46
N VAL A 42 -30.48 21.52 22.69
CA VAL A 42 -29.99 20.14 22.50
C VAL A 42 -29.72 19.88 21.01
N SER A 43 -30.61 20.31 20.12
CA SER A 43 -30.45 20.15 18.67
C SER A 43 -29.22 20.88 18.15
N VAL A 44 -29.01 22.15 18.55
CA VAL A 44 -27.82 22.92 18.19
C VAL A 44 -26.55 22.25 18.70
N THR A 45 -26.56 21.75 19.94
CA THR A 45 -25.39 21.04 20.51
C THR A 45 -25.07 19.78 19.72
N LEU A 46 -26.08 18.98 19.36
CA LEU A 46 -25.89 17.76 18.57
C LEU A 46 -25.36 18.08 17.16
N VAL A 47 -25.90 19.11 16.52
CA VAL A 47 -25.43 19.56 15.19
C VAL A 47 -23.98 20.04 15.26
N LEU A 48 -23.63 20.85 16.27
CA LEU A 48 -22.26 21.33 16.46
C LEU A 48 -21.28 20.19 16.77
N HIS A 49 -21.69 19.22 17.58
CA HIS A 49 -20.87 18.06 17.93
C HIS A 49 -20.62 17.19 16.69
N ASN A 50 -21.68 16.81 15.97
CA ASN A 50 -21.56 16.03 14.73
C ASN A 50 -20.72 16.76 13.68
N TRP A 51 -20.83 18.09 13.59
CA TRP A 51 -20.02 18.89 12.68
C TRP A 51 -18.55 18.92 13.06
N ASN A 52 -18.24 19.05 14.35
CA ASN A 52 -16.87 19.00 14.83
C ASN A 52 -16.24 17.62 14.60
N ASP A 53 -17.00 16.55 14.88
CA ASP A 53 -16.54 15.18 14.67
C ASP A 53 -16.30 14.90 13.19
N ALA A 54 -17.24 15.31 12.32
CA ALA A 54 -17.06 15.18 10.88
C ALA A 54 -15.81 15.93 10.37
N ARG A 55 -15.54 17.14 10.89
CA ARG A 55 -14.31 17.89 10.57
C ARG A 55 -13.05 17.19 11.05
N HIS A 56 -13.08 16.60 12.24
CA HIS A 56 -11.94 15.87 12.77
C HIS A 56 -11.68 14.58 11.98
N GLU A 57 -12.72 13.81 11.68
CA GLU A 57 -12.64 12.61 10.82
C GLU A 57 -12.12 12.95 9.42
N HIS A 58 -12.58 14.06 8.83
CA HIS A 58 -12.05 14.58 7.57
C HIS A 58 -10.57 14.93 7.61
N HIS A 59 -10.13 15.56 8.70
CA HIS A 59 -8.72 15.91 8.87
C HIS A 59 -7.85 14.64 8.92
N ILE A 60 -8.28 13.63 9.69
CA ILE A 60 -7.59 12.34 9.80
C ILE A 60 -7.51 11.64 8.45
N GLU A 61 -8.63 11.56 7.71
CA GLU A 61 -8.68 11.00 6.36
C GLU A 61 -7.70 11.71 5.42
N ARG A 62 -7.72 13.05 5.42
CA ARG A 62 -6.88 13.87 4.54
C ARG A 62 -5.38 13.69 4.85
N GLU A 63 -4.99 13.77 6.11
CA GLU A 63 -3.60 13.60 6.54
C GLU A 63 -3.06 12.20 6.18
N PHE A 64 -3.91 11.18 6.35
CA PHE A 64 -3.59 9.83 5.93
C PHE A 64 -3.39 9.73 4.42
N LEU A 65 -4.34 10.23 3.62
CA LEU A 65 -4.29 10.17 2.16
C LEU A 65 -3.09 10.96 1.59
N GLU A 66 -2.77 12.12 2.16
CA GLU A 66 -1.57 12.89 1.79
C GLU A 66 -0.30 12.09 2.05
N GLY A 67 -0.18 11.50 3.23
CA GLY A 67 0.97 10.69 3.58
C GLY A 67 1.12 9.42 2.73
N VAL A 68 0.03 8.65 2.57
CA VAL A 68 0.03 7.43 1.75
C VAL A 68 0.37 7.74 0.30
N LYS A 69 -0.11 8.88 -0.23
CA LYS A 69 0.25 9.31 -1.58
C LYS A 69 1.75 9.46 -1.77
N GLU A 70 2.44 10.08 -0.82
CA GLU A 70 3.89 10.26 -0.88
C GLU A 70 4.61 8.90 -0.78
N ASP A 71 4.20 8.07 0.16
CA ASP A 71 4.74 6.72 0.35
C ASP A 71 4.59 5.88 -0.95
N LEU A 72 3.41 5.91 -1.56
CA LEU A 72 3.11 5.21 -2.82
C LEU A 72 3.92 5.75 -4.00
N LYS A 73 4.11 7.06 -4.13
CA LYS A 73 4.97 7.63 -5.19
C LYS A 73 6.39 7.11 -5.08
N LEU A 74 6.96 7.14 -3.87
CA LEU A 74 8.28 6.61 -3.61
C LEU A 74 8.35 5.11 -3.93
N GLU A 75 7.29 4.36 -3.63
CA GLU A 75 7.24 2.93 -3.89
C GLU A 75 7.21 2.60 -5.39
N ALA A 76 6.45 3.34 -6.19
CA ALA A 76 6.47 3.21 -7.65
C ALA A 76 7.87 3.49 -8.22
N ASP A 77 8.55 4.53 -7.73
CA ASP A 77 9.89 4.90 -8.20
C ASP A 77 10.95 3.85 -7.80
N LYS A 78 10.82 3.23 -6.62
CA LYS A 78 11.66 2.10 -6.21
C LYS A 78 11.49 0.89 -7.13
N LEU A 79 10.25 0.54 -7.50
CA LEU A 79 9.98 -0.58 -8.43
C LEU A 79 10.63 -0.35 -9.79
N GLU A 80 10.53 0.86 -10.32
CA GLU A 80 11.15 1.20 -11.60
C GLU A 80 12.68 1.20 -11.54
N THR A 81 13.23 1.74 -10.46
CA THR A 81 14.68 1.73 -10.22
C THR A 81 15.20 0.29 -10.09
N SER A 82 14.53 -0.54 -9.29
CA SER A 82 14.82 -1.97 -9.14
C SER A 82 14.79 -2.68 -10.49
N ASN A 83 13.78 -2.40 -11.32
CA ASN A 83 13.66 -3.03 -12.64
C ASN A 83 14.79 -2.60 -13.59
N ARG A 84 15.18 -1.32 -13.58
CA ARG A 84 16.32 -0.83 -14.36
C ARG A 84 17.61 -1.50 -13.92
N ASP A 85 17.83 -1.62 -12.61
CA ASP A 85 19.06 -2.19 -12.05
C ASP A 85 19.11 -3.72 -12.23
N PHE A 86 17.95 -4.37 -12.38
CA PHE A 86 17.83 -5.80 -12.70
C PHE A 86 17.99 -6.12 -14.20
N GLN A 87 17.93 -5.11 -15.08
CA GLN A 87 18.02 -5.30 -16.53
C GLN A 87 19.27 -6.09 -17.00
N PRO A 88 20.48 -5.86 -16.46
CA PRO A 88 21.66 -6.64 -16.85
C PRO A 88 21.52 -8.15 -16.59
N VAL A 89 20.76 -8.55 -15.57
CA VAL A 89 20.48 -9.96 -15.30
C VAL A 89 19.58 -10.51 -16.40
N VAL A 90 18.51 -9.80 -16.75
CA VAL A 90 17.60 -10.18 -17.85
C VAL A 90 18.37 -10.33 -19.16
N ASP A 91 19.20 -9.35 -19.50
CA ASP A 91 20.00 -9.34 -20.74
C ASP A 91 21.00 -10.49 -20.77
N PHE A 92 21.64 -10.79 -19.64
CA PHE A 92 22.55 -11.92 -19.53
C PHE A 92 21.85 -13.23 -19.85
N TYR A 93 20.72 -13.54 -19.20
CA TYR A 93 20.01 -14.79 -19.40
C TYR A 93 19.41 -14.90 -20.81
N ASN A 94 18.87 -13.82 -21.36
CA ASN A 94 18.36 -13.78 -22.74
C ASN A 94 19.48 -14.08 -23.76
N THR A 95 20.62 -13.41 -23.62
CA THR A 95 21.78 -13.59 -24.51
C THR A 95 22.39 -14.99 -24.36
N ALA A 96 22.59 -15.44 -23.12
CA ALA A 96 23.10 -16.77 -22.81
C ALA A 96 22.23 -17.87 -23.44
N TRP A 97 20.91 -17.76 -23.30
CA TRP A 97 19.99 -18.73 -23.87
C TRP A 97 19.97 -18.69 -25.40
N HIS A 98 20.08 -17.50 -26.01
CA HIS A 98 20.21 -17.38 -27.45
C HIS A 98 21.49 -18.08 -27.97
N GLN A 99 22.63 -17.86 -27.32
CA GLN A 99 23.89 -18.52 -27.69
C GLN A 99 23.81 -20.05 -27.54
N ILE A 100 23.20 -20.55 -26.47
CA ILE A 100 23.00 -22.00 -26.24
C ILE A 100 22.12 -22.59 -27.34
N LYS A 101 20.97 -21.97 -27.66
CA LYS A 101 20.05 -22.48 -28.71
C LYS A 101 20.67 -22.47 -30.10
N THR A 102 21.51 -21.49 -30.40
CA THR A 102 22.15 -21.35 -31.71
C THR A 102 23.47 -22.10 -31.83
N ASN A 103 23.92 -22.74 -30.74
CA ASN A 103 25.22 -23.40 -30.62
C ASN A 103 26.41 -22.47 -30.97
N LYS A 104 26.27 -21.17 -30.70
CA LYS A 104 27.29 -20.13 -30.90
C LYS A 104 27.72 -19.58 -29.54
N ILE A 105 28.37 -20.43 -28.75
CA ILE A 105 28.75 -20.12 -27.37
C ILE A 105 30.05 -19.29 -27.36
N ASP A 106 29.99 -18.10 -26.79
CA ASP A 106 31.14 -17.27 -26.43
C ASP A 106 31.49 -17.49 -24.95
N GLY A 107 32.46 -18.36 -24.67
CA GLY A 107 32.85 -18.66 -23.29
C GLY A 107 33.31 -17.43 -22.50
N ALA A 108 33.99 -16.48 -23.14
CA ALA A 108 34.47 -15.27 -22.47
C ALA A 108 33.31 -14.36 -22.03
N TYR A 109 32.21 -14.33 -22.81
CA TYR A 109 30.99 -13.64 -22.40
C TYR A 109 30.40 -14.23 -21.12
N PHE A 110 30.32 -15.57 -21.02
CA PHE A 110 29.78 -16.24 -19.84
C PHE A 110 30.64 -16.02 -18.59
N ASP A 111 31.96 -16.11 -18.72
CA ASP A 111 32.88 -15.93 -17.59
C ASP A 111 32.87 -14.47 -17.11
N ARG A 112 32.89 -13.48 -18.02
CA ARG A 112 32.84 -12.06 -17.66
C ARG A 112 31.54 -11.65 -16.97
N ASN A 113 30.43 -12.29 -17.33
CA ASN A 113 29.10 -11.95 -16.81
C ASN A 113 28.60 -12.93 -15.74
N SER A 114 29.48 -13.79 -15.20
CA SER A 114 29.10 -14.84 -14.25
C SER A 114 28.42 -14.30 -12.98
N THR A 115 28.71 -13.05 -12.60
CA THR A 115 28.10 -12.37 -11.44
C THR A 115 26.60 -12.21 -11.59
N GLN A 116 26.07 -12.20 -12.82
CA GLN A 116 24.62 -12.11 -13.06
C GLN A 116 23.86 -13.36 -12.63
N LEU A 117 24.56 -14.50 -12.41
CA LEU A 117 23.95 -15.72 -11.89
C LEU A 117 23.48 -15.58 -10.44
N THR A 118 24.19 -14.76 -9.65
CA THR A 118 23.89 -14.53 -8.23
C THR A 118 23.27 -13.16 -7.96
N ASN A 119 23.47 -12.18 -8.86
CA ASN A 119 22.89 -10.84 -8.73
C ASN A 119 21.37 -10.88 -8.65
N THR A 120 20.80 -10.30 -7.59
CA THR A 120 19.36 -10.26 -7.33
C THR A 120 18.97 -8.91 -6.77
N ALA A 121 17.90 -8.33 -7.33
CA ALA A 121 17.16 -7.24 -6.70
C ALA A 121 16.07 -7.84 -5.80
N TYR A 122 15.78 -7.21 -4.67
CA TYR A 122 14.64 -7.54 -3.84
C TYR A 122 13.79 -6.32 -3.62
N TYR A 123 12.49 -6.53 -3.69
CA TYR A 123 11.49 -5.54 -3.35
C TYR A 123 11.02 -5.78 -1.92
N VAL A 124 11.02 -4.71 -1.13
CA VAL A 124 10.42 -4.64 0.21
C VAL A 124 9.74 -3.28 0.32
N ALA A 125 8.45 -3.28 0.56
CA ALA A 125 7.63 -2.10 0.68
C ALA A 125 7.52 -1.65 2.14
N ASP A 126 7.34 -0.34 2.33
CA ASP A 126 6.90 0.20 3.61
C ASP A 126 5.38 0.29 3.65
N ASN A 127 4.75 -0.39 4.61
CA ASN A 127 3.31 -0.39 4.83
C ASN A 127 2.91 0.21 6.20
N GLY A 128 3.85 0.83 6.93
CA GLY A 128 3.63 1.25 8.31
C GLY A 128 2.46 2.22 8.49
N ARG A 129 2.33 3.20 7.59
CA ARG A 129 1.22 4.16 7.63
C ARG A 129 -0.13 3.50 7.40
N PHE A 130 -0.24 2.63 6.39
CA PHE A 130 -1.46 1.89 6.08
C PHE A 130 -1.87 0.97 7.24
N GLU A 131 -0.92 0.21 7.79
CA GLU A 131 -1.18 -0.70 8.91
C GLU A 131 -1.57 0.06 10.19
N GLY A 132 -0.95 1.21 10.46
CA GLY A 132 -1.33 2.09 11.57
C GLY A 132 -2.76 2.64 11.42
N PHE A 133 -3.13 3.05 10.21
CA PHE A 133 -4.48 3.54 9.92
C PHE A 133 -5.55 2.44 10.02
N LYS A 134 -5.23 1.24 9.52
CA LYS A 134 -6.06 0.04 9.64
C LYS A 134 -6.27 -0.36 11.10
N SER A 135 -5.20 -0.47 11.88
CA SER A 135 -5.26 -0.88 13.28
C SER A 135 -5.98 0.13 14.18
N SER A 136 -5.95 1.42 13.80
CA SER A 136 -6.72 2.49 14.46
C SER A 136 -8.23 2.45 14.14
N GLY A 137 -8.68 1.54 13.27
CA GLY A 137 -10.08 1.45 12.85
C GLY A 137 -10.52 2.58 11.92
N TYR A 138 -9.58 3.31 11.32
CA TYR A 138 -9.85 4.50 10.52
C TYR A 138 -10.13 4.24 9.04
N LEU A 139 -10.04 2.99 8.56
CA LEU A 139 -10.40 2.67 7.17
C LEU A 139 -11.82 3.13 6.79
N ARG A 140 -12.75 3.10 7.75
CA ARG A 140 -14.13 3.59 7.56
C ARG A 140 -14.22 5.09 7.25
N LEU A 141 -13.16 5.84 7.54
CA LEU A 141 -13.11 7.28 7.30
C LEU A 141 -12.89 7.60 5.82
N ILE A 142 -12.33 6.66 5.04
CA ILE A 142 -12.17 6.82 3.58
C ILE A 142 -13.54 6.74 2.92
N ARG A 143 -14.04 7.88 2.45
CA ARG A 143 -15.43 8.00 1.96
C ARG A 143 -15.62 7.33 0.62
N ASN A 144 -14.64 7.50 -0.25
CA ASN A 144 -14.62 6.90 -1.57
C ASN A 144 -14.36 5.40 -1.44
N GLN A 145 -15.44 4.62 -1.55
CA GLN A 145 -15.41 3.16 -1.39
C GLN A 145 -14.56 2.47 -2.45
N GLN A 146 -14.44 3.05 -3.65
CA GLN A 146 -13.57 2.53 -4.69
C GLN A 146 -12.09 2.73 -4.30
N LEU A 147 -11.71 3.95 -3.89
CA LEU A 147 -10.36 4.24 -3.41
C LEU A 147 -9.99 3.37 -2.20
N LEU A 148 -10.91 3.20 -1.24
CA LEU A 148 -10.69 2.32 -0.09
C LEU A 148 -10.40 0.89 -0.55
N LYS A 149 -11.20 0.35 -1.48
CA LYS A 149 -11.01 -0.98 -2.03
C LYS A 149 -9.66 -1.11 -2.73
N ASP A 150 -9.28 -0.13 -3.54
CA ASP A 150 -8.04 -0.17 -4.31
C ASP A 150 -6.81 -0.06 -3.41
N LEU A 151 -6.85 0.80 -2.38
CA LEU A 151 -5.84 0.83 -1.32
C LEU A 151 -5.74 -0.51 -0.57
N MET A 152 -6.89 -1.10 -0.21
CA MET A 152 -6.90 -2.41 0.44
C MET A 152 -6.30 -3.49 -0.43
N THR A 153 -6.71 -3.59 -1.70
CA THR A 153 -6.17 -4.57 -2.64
C THR A 153 -4.67 -4.39 -2.83
N LEU A 154 -4.21 -3.15 -3.01
CA LEU A 154 -2.80 -2.85 -3.19
C LEU A 154 -1.94 -3.30 -1.99
N TYR A 155 -2.32 -2.89 -0.77
CA TYR A 155 -1.53 -3.16 0.44
C TYR A 155 -1.68 -4.58 0.99
N THR A 156 -2.79 -5.26 0.72
CA THR A 156 -3.06 -6.60 1.30
C THR A 156 -2.84 -7.74 0.32
N ILE A 157 -2.83 -7.46 -0.99
CA ILE A 157 -2.69 -8.48 -2.03
C ILE A 157 -1.48 -8.18 -2.91
N ASP A 158 -1.48 -7.06 -3.63
CA ASP A 158 -0.54 -6.88 -4.76
C ASP A 158 0.90 -6.65 -4.30
N ILE A 159 1.11 -5.77 -3.32
CA ILE A 159 2.43 -5.51 -2.73
C ILE A 159 2.98 -6.79 -2.06
N PRO A 160 2.26 -7.45 -1.13
CA PRO A 160 2.74 -8.67 -0.50
C PRO A 160 3.02 -9.81 -1.48
N PHE A 161 2.20 -9.93 -2.54
CA PHE A 161 2.42 -10.92 -3.59
C PHE A 161 3.75 -10.69 -4.32
N GLN A 162 4.07 -9.44 -4.66
CA GLN A 162 5.34 -9.10 -5.30
C GLN A 162 6.55 -9.39 -4.39
N GLU A 163 6.47 -8.99 -3.12
CA GLU A 163 7.53 -9.29 -2.14
C GLU A 163 7.77 -10.80 -2.01
N GLN A 164 6.70 -11.58 -1.95
CA GLN A 164 6.78 -13.03 -1.80
C GLN A 164 7.37 -13.70 -3.04
N ILE A 165 7.01 -13.25 -4.25
CA ILE A 165 7.62 -13.73 -5.49
C ILE A 165 9.11 -13.44 -5.51
N ASP A 166 9.51 -12.21 -5.18
CA ASP A 166 10.91 -11.80 -5.21
C ASP A 166 11.75 -12.61 -4.22
N LYS A 167 11.23 -12.83 -3.01
CA LYS A 167 11.84 -13.67 -1.98
C LYS A 167 11.98 -15.12 -2.41
N ASN A 168 10.91 -15.71 -2.96
CA ASN A 168 10.92 -17.10 -3.44
C ASN A 168 11.91 -17.29 -4.58
N LEU A 169 11.92 -16.36 -5.54
CA LEU A 169 12.81 -16.39 -6.68
C LEU A 169 14.26 -16.32 -6.23
N PHE A 170 14.61 -15.43 -5.29
CA PHE A 170 15.96 -15.41 -4.75
C PHE A 170 16.35 -16.73 -4.09
N ALA A 171 15.52 -17.22 -3.18
CA ALA A 171 15.84 -18.43 -2.41
C ALA A 171 16.07 -19.61 -3.36
N GLN A 172 15.21 -19.72 -4.38
CA GLN A 172 15.36 -20.73 -5.41
C GLN A 172 16.64 -20.52 -6.24
N ARG A 173 16.94 -19.30 -6.67
CA ARG A 173 18.14 -18.99 -7.45
C ARG A 173 19.42 -19.31 -6.70
N SER A 174 19.49 -18.95 -5.42
CA SER A 174 20.65 -19.25 -4.58
C SER A 174 20.86 -20.76 -4.47
N ALA A 175 19.79 -21.50 -4.17
CA ALA A 175 19.86 -22.96 -4.07
C ALA A 175 20.25 -23.63 -5.39
N ASP A 176 19.69 -23.16 -6.52
CA ASP A 176 20.03 -23.67 -7.84
C ASP A 176 21.48 -23.32 -8.23
N TYR A 177 21.94 -22.09 -7.94
CA TYR A 177 23.32 -21.68 -8.17
C TYR A 177 24.28 -22.60 -7.43
N ASP A 178 24.10 -22.81 -6.13
CA ASP A 178 24.99 -23.65 -5.32
C ASP A 178 25.03 -25.09 -5.85
N LYS A 179 23.85 -25.64 -6.19
CA LYS A 179 23.70 -27.01 -6.67
C LYS A 179 24.33 -27.26 -8.04
N TYR A 180 24.16 -26.34 -8.98
CA TYR A 180 24.52 -26.57 -10.38
C TYR A 180 25.82 -25.86 -10.82
N VAL A 181 26.18 -24.77 -10.15
CA VAL A 181 27.30 -23.91 -10.52
C VAL A 181 28.32 -23.80 -9.39
N GLY A 182 27.92 -23.34 -8.21
CA GLY A 182 28.82 -22.95 -7.12
C GLY A 182 29.82 -24.02 -6.70
N ILE A 183 29.36 -25.27 -6.51
CA ILE A 183 30.23 -26.38 -6.10
C ILE A 183 31.16 -26.87 -7.24
N LYS A 184 30.79 -26.62 -8.50
CA LYS A 184 31.51 -27.13 -9.69
C LYS A 184 32.39 -26.07 -10.37
N GLY A 185 32.15 -24.79 -10.07
CA GLY A 185 32.79 -23.67 -10.71
C GLY A 185 34.22 -23.46 -10.23
N VAL A 186 35.11 -23.08 -11.15
CA VAL A 186 36.42 -22.56 -10.79
C VAL A 186 36.28 -21.07 -10.63
N ALA A 187 36.56 -20.54 -9.43
CA ALA A 187 36.51 -19.12 -9.16
C ALA A 187 37.92 -18.53 -8.99
N ASP A 188 38.12 -17.30 -9.47
CA ASP A 188 39.30 -16.50 -9.20
C ASP A 188 38.93 -15.03 -8.91
N SER A 189 39.90 -14.12 -8.95
CA SER A 189 39.69 -12.69 -8.69
C SER A 189 38.75 -11.99 -9.69
N THR A 190 38.43 -12.63 -10.82
CA THR A 190 37.59 -12.07 -11.89
C THR A 190 36.16 -12.60 -11.89
N GLY A 191 35.87 -13.67 -11.14
CA GLY A 191 34.55 -14.27 -11.03
C GLY A 191 34.57 -15.79 -11.10
N THR A 192 33.40 -16.38 -11.36
CA THR A 192 33.24 -17.82 -11.54
C THR A 192 33.31 -18.16 -13.03
N HIS A 193 34.29 -18.96 -13.43
CA HIS A 193 34.45 -19.42 -14.81
C HIS A 193 33.44 -20.52 -15.14
N ILE A 194 32.25 -20.10 -15.57
CA ILE A 194 31.12 -20.98 -15.86
C ILE A 194 31.10 -21.52 -17.30
N SER A 195 31.93 -21.00 -18.20
CA SER A 195 32.02 -21.43 -19.60
C SER A 195 32.25 -22.94 -19.73
N ARG A 196 33.08 -23.51 -18.86
CA ARG A 196 33.39 -24.94 -18.80
C ARG A 196 32.20 -25.80 -18.37
N LEU A 197 31.25 -25.21 -17.63
CA LEU A 197 30.07 -25.89 -17.13
C LEU A 197 28.91 -25.88 -18.14
N LEU A 198 29.01 -25.13 -19.24
CA LEU A 198 27.96 -25.03 -20.25
C LEU A 198 27.72 -26.34 -21.01
N ASN A 199 28.60 -27.33 -20.91
CA ASN A 199 28.36 -28.67 -21.45
C ASN A 199 27.45 -29.52 -20.54
N ASP A 200 27.25 -29.13 -19.28
CA ASP A 200 26.33 -29.79 -18.36
C ASP A 200 24.87 -29.44 -18.74
N PRO A 201 24.03 -30.43 -19.10
CA PRO A 201 22.63 -30.19 -19.41
C PRO A 201 21.86 -29.49 -18.28
N ALA A 202 22.25 -29.72 -17.02
CA ALA A 202 21.60 -29.09 -15.87
C ALA A 202 21.85 -27.56 -15.83
N VAL A 203 23.04 -27.11 -16.24
CA VAL A 203 23.38 -25.68 -16.32
C VAL A 203 22.64 -25.01 -17.47
N ARG A 204 22.49 -25.70 -18.61
CA ARG A 204 21.67 -25.20 -19.73
C ARG A 204 20.20 -25.09 -19.33
N TYR A 205 19.68 -26.09 -18.63
CA TYR A 205 18.31 -26.08 -18.11
C TYR A 205 18.10 -24.90 -17.15
N LEU A 206 19.04 -24.69 -16.22
CA LEU A 206 19.03 -23.56 -15.29
C LEU A 206 18.89 -22.21 -16.01
N ILE A 207 19.73 -21.96 -17.02
CA ILE A 207 19.69 -20.72 -17.81
C ILE A 207 18.34 -20.60 -18.52
N SER A 208 17.87 -21.66 -19.17
CA SER A 208 16.61 -21.64 -19.92
C SER A 208 15.39 -21.34 -19.04
N ARG A 209 15.37 -21.90 -17.82
CA ARG A 209 14.28 -21.72 -16.85
C ARG A 209 14.10 -20.25 -16.45
N TYR A 210 15.20 -19.57 -16.18
CA TYR A 210 15.15 -18.21 -15.63
C TYR A 210 14.92 -17.12 -16.68
N VAL A 211 15.09 -17.41 -17.97
CA VAL A 211 14.74 -16.48 -19.06
C VAL A 211 13.28 -16.04 -18.93
N THR A 212 12.34 -16.98 -18.86
CA THR A 212 10.92 -16.64 -18.77
C THR A 212 10.61 -15.94 -17.45
N SER A 213 11.08 -16.51 -16.32
CA SER A 213 10.79 -15.96 -14.99
C SER A 213 11.27 -14.52 -14.79
N PHE A 214 12.42 -14.14 -15.35
CA PHE A 214 12.93 -12.76 -15.22
C PHE A 214 12.19 -11.77 -16.10
N ASN A 215 11.82 -12.17 -17.31
CA ASN A 215 11.00 -11.32 -18.17
C ASN A 215 9.60 -11.12 -17.55
N GLU A 216 8.97 -12.17 -17.03
CA GLU A 216 7.69 -12.09 -16.32
C GLU A 216 7.78 -11.19 -15.09
N ARG A 217 8.80 -11.38 -14.24
CA ARG A 217 9.03 -10.55 -13.06
C ARG A 217 9.14 -9.08 -13.41
N LYS A 218 9.91 -8.74 -14.45
CA LYS A 218 10.05 -7.36 -14.93
C LYS A 218 8.69 -6.76 -15.32
N GLN A 219 7.85 -7.53 -16.02
CA GLN A 219 6.52 -7.06 -16.40
C GLN A 219 5.61 -6.88 -15.18
N GLN A 220 5.68 -7.79 -14.21
CA GLN A 220 4.91 -7.70 -12.96
C GLN A 220 5.28 -6.45 -12.15
N GLN A 221 6.56 -6.16 -11.97
CA GLN A 221 7.01 -4.96 -11.26
C GLN A 221 6.57 -3.66 -11.96
N LEU A 222 6.63 -3.62 -13.30
CA LEU A 222 6.14 -2.47 -14.07
C LEU A 222 4.62 -2.31 -13.97
N ALA A 223 3.87 -3.42 -13.99
CA ALA A 223 2.43 -3.40 -13.83
C ALA A 223 2.02 -2.91 -12.43
N LEU A 224 2.72 -3.36 -11.38
CA LEU A 224 2.50 -2.89 -10.01
C LEU A 224 2.83 -1.39 -9.88
N ALA A 225 3.96 -0.93 -10.42
CA ALA A 225 4.31 0.49 -10.41
C ALA A 225 3.25 1.35 -11.11
N LYS A 226 2.69 0.86 -12.23
CA LYS A 226 1.57 1.53 -12.91
C LYS A 226 0.32 1.56 -12.03
N GLN A 227 -0.06 0.44 -11.41
CA GLN A 227 -1.23 0.36 -10.54
C GLN A 227 -1.11 1.31 -9.34
N ILE A 228 0.07 1.38 -8.73
CA ILE A 228 0.37 2.34 -7.66
C ILE A 228 0.11 3.77 -8.12
N ARG A 229 0.54 4.14 -9.33
CA ARG A 229 0.30 5.48 -9.89
C ARG A 229 -1.17 5.76 -10.18
N ASP A 230 -1.90 4.75 -10.62
CA ASP A 230 -3.34 4.86 -10.84
C ASP A 230 -4.04 5.16 -9.50
N VAL A 231 -3.69 4.47 -8.42
CA VAL A 231 -4.19 4.74 -7.05
C VAL A 231 -3.78 6.14 -6.55
N VAL A 232 -2.53 6.56 -6.79
CA VAL A 232 -2.07 7.92 -6.46
C VAL A 232 -2.93 8.99 -7.15
N ALA A 233 -3.30 8.78 -8.41
CA ALA A 233 -4.17 9.70 -9.13
C ALA A 233 -5.60 9.72 -8.57
N GLU A 234 -6.10 8.61 -8.03
CA GLU A 234 -7.37 8.56 -7.31
C GLU A 234 -7.32 9.30 -5.98
N ILE A 235 -6.22 9.17 -5.24
CA ILE A 235 -5.99 9.94 -4.01
C ILE A 235 -5.99 11.44 -4.32
N ASP A 236 -5.28 11.88 -5.36
CA ASP A 236 -5.27 13.29 -5.76
C ASP A 236 -6.68 13.79 -6.14
N LYS A 237 -7.51 12.96 -6.76
CA LYS A 237 -8.93 13.32 -7.01
C LYS A 237 -9.73 13.44 -5.72
N GLU A 238 -9.50 12.58 -4.74
CA GLU A 238 -10.21 12.62 -3.46
C GLU A 238 -9.81 13.85 -2.62
N LEU A 239 -8.51 14.17 -2.58
CA LEU A 239 -7.97 15.31 -1.83
C LEU A 239 -8.39 16.69 -2.37
N ASN A 240 -8.85 16.76 -3.62
CA ASN A 240 -9.27 17.98 -4.30
C ASN A 240 -10.79 18.23 -4.26
N LYS A 241 -11.56 17.37 -3.58
CA LYS A 241 -13.00 17.58 -3.32
C LYS A 241 -13.22 18.47 -2.11
#